data_AF-A0A8T5HLV3-F1
#
_entry.id   AF-A0A8T5HLV3-F1
#
_cell.length_a   1.000
_cell.length_b   1.000
_cell.length_c   1.000
_cell.angle_alpha   90.00
_cell.angle_beta   90.00
_cell.angle_gamma   90.00
#
_symmetry.space_group_name_H-M   'P 1'
#
loop_
_entity.id
_entity.type
_entity.pdbx_description
1 polymer ?
#
loop_
_entity_poly.entity_id
_entity_poly.type
_entity_poly.pdbx_seq_one_letter_code
_entity_poly.pdbx_strand_id
1 'polypeptide(L)'
;MTQTNLALKKLKGIKPKGVKHNQVDNSLTKFRDEFLLEELYGSKWPRSIGAYNEMYWRAKCRLADFEYDANDLTIFLNNNLNNDYKGNQEILLGNFTSCLLDLLTERTRAKGEKSFFHFNGGNQTFNYLFNNLSKLDVLVVEDVIGYYVCNPAMPDAQLRKDWYMMCLVVGDSGKSNMSFNSNKKEHKSILDYFNAIESDYKEYYLRMVPDVVE
;
A
#
# COMPACT_ATOMS: atom_id res chain seq x y z
N MET A 1 -13.26 49.94 12.70
CA MET A 1 -12.75 48.60 12.34
C MET A 1 -12.12 48.69 10.97
N THR A 2 -10.80 48.58 10.89
CA THR A 2 -10.02 48.78 9.66
C THR A 2 -9.90 47.44 8.94
N GLN A 3 -10.57 47.28 7.79
CA GLN A 3 -10.42 46.11 6.92
C GLN A 3 -9.01 46.14 6.30
N THR A 4 -8.18 45.18 6.67
CA THR A 4 -6.87 44.98 6.06
C THR A 4 -7.05 44.30 4.71
N ASN A 5 -6.89 45.08 3.64
CA ASN A 5 -6.99 44.60 2.27
C ASN A 5 -5.74 43.77 1.92
N LEU A 6 -5.82 42.44 2.02
CA LEU A 6 -4.78 41.49 1.62
C LEU A 6 -4.79 41.24 0.11
N ALA A 7 -4.75 42.32 -0.67
CA ALA A 7 -4.61 42.20 -2.13
C ALA A 7 -3.18 41.71 -2.45
N LEU A 8 -3.07 40.43 -2.81
CA LEU A 8 -1.83 39.81 -3.29
C LEU A 8 -1.26 40.63 -4.46
N LYS A 9 -0.17 41.37 -4.19
CA LYS A 9 0.60 42.05 -5.23
C LYS A 9 1.04 41.01 -6.26
N LYS A 10 0.49 41.08 -7.47
CA LYS A 10 0.94 40.30 -8.62
C LYS A 10 2.43 40.57 -8.83
N LEU A 11 3.28 39.59 -8.48
CA LEU A 11 4.72 39.63 -8.78
C LEU A 11 4.89 39.60 -10.29
N LYS A 12 5.01 40.78 -10.91
CA LYS A 12 5.34 40.93 -12.32
C LYS A 12 6.79 40.45 -12.52
N GLY A 13 6.98 39.34 -13.23
CA GLY A 13 8.30 38.96 -13.77
C GLY A 13 8.82 37.57 -13.43
N ILE A 14 8.20 36.83 -12.51
CA ILE A 14 8.59 35.43 -12.29
C ILE A 14 7.80 34.58 -13.27
N LYS A 15 8.41 34.25 -14.42
CA LYS A 15 7.93 33.11 -15.22
C LYS A 15 8.02 31.89 -14.30
N PRO A 16 6.93 31.16 -14.03
CA PRO A 16 7.03 29.91 -13.31
C PRO A 16 8.04 29.04 -14.07
N LYS A 17 9.17 28.72 -13.43
CA LYS A 17 10.04 27.67 -13.94
C LYS A 17 9.14 26.45 -14.02
N GLY A 18 8.83 25.99 -15.23
CA GLY A 18 8.05 24.78 -15.43
C GLY A 18 8.68 23.72 -14.55
N VAL A 19 7.92 23.28 -13.53
CA VAL A 19 8.34 22.16 -12.71
C VAL A 19 8.49 21.02 -13.72
N LYS A 20 9.73 20.59 -13.95
CA LYS A 20 9.96 19.37 -14.69
C LYS A 20 9.31 18.31 -13.82
N HIS A 21 8.10 17.88 -14.19
CA HIS A 21 7.62 16.60 -13.74
C HIS A 21 8.70 15.63 -14.20
N ASN A 22 9.51 15.16 -13.24
CA ASN A 22 10.28 13.95 -13.47
C ASN A 22 9.25 12.98 -14.01
N GLN A 23 9.39 12.59 -15.28
CA GLN A 23 8.60 11.49 -15.82
C GLN A 23 8.93 10.35 -14.89
N VAL A 24 8.02 10.08 -13.95
CA VAL A 24 8.06 8.92 -13.09
C VAL A 24 8.29 7.78 -14.07
N ASP A 25 9.37 7.06 -13.85
CA ASP A 25 9.75 5.98 -14.73
C ASP A 25 8.51 5.07 -14.88
N ASN A 26 7.96 5.03 -16.09
CA ASN A 26 6.72 4.32 -16.40
C ASN A 26 6.93 2.80 -16.31
N SER A 27 8.05 2.33 -15.78
CA SER A 27 8.47 0.94 -15.66
C SER A 27 7.51 0.11 -14.82
N LEU A 28 7.07 0.57 -13.64
CA LEU A 28 6.06 -0.15 -12.85
C LEU A 28 4.70 -0.21 -13.56
N THR A 29 4.28 0.89 -14.20
CA THR A 29 3.03 0.97 -14.96
C THR A 29 3.08 0.07 -16.20
N LYS A 30 4.18 0.10 -16.94
CA LYS A 30 4.42 -0.75 -18.10
C LYS A 30 4.47 -2.21 -17.68
N PHE A 31 5.16 -2.52 -16.58
CA PHE A 31 5.24 -3.87 -16.05
C PHE A 31 3.86 -4.36 -15.60
N ARG A 32 3.06 -3.51 -14.92
CA ARG A 32 1.66 -3.79 -14.61
C ARG A 32 0.89 -4.13 -15.89
N ASP A 33 0.96 -3.31 -16.93
CA ASP A 33 0.17 -3.50 -18.14
C ASP A 33 0.55 -4.78 -18.87
N GLU A 34 1.84 -5.04 -19.06
CA GLU A 34 2.33 -6.28 -19.64
C GLU A 34 1.89 -7.50 -18.81
N PHE A 35 2.03 -7.40 -17.49
CA PHE A 35 1.67 -8.46 -16.56
C PHE A 35 0.17 -8.74 -16.53
N LEU A 36 -0.66 -7.70 -16.42
CA LEU A 36 -2.13 -7.82 -16.40
C LEU A 36 -2.65 -8.39 -17.72
N LEU A 37 -2.09 -7.96 -18.87
CA LEU A 37 -2.46 -8.52 -20.17
C LEU A 37 -2.12 -10.01 -20.26
N GLU A 38 -0.90 -10.40 -19.89
CA GLU A 38 -0.49 -11.81 -19.90
C GLU A 38 -1.41 -12.68 -19.03
N GLU A 39 -1.77 -12.22 -17.84
CA GLU A 39 -2.62 -12.98 -16.92
C GLU A 39 -4.09 -13.03 -17.36
N LEU A 40 -4.63 -11.98 -17.98
CA LEU A 40 -6.02 -11.98 -18.45
C LEU A 40 -6.23 -12.94 -19.64
N TYR A 41 -5.22 -13.12 -20.49
CA TYR A 41 -5.34 -13.95 -21.70
C TYR A 41 -4.74 -15.35 -21.56
N GLY A 42 -3.79 -15.55 -20.63
CA GLY A 42 -3.00 -16.77 -20.55
C GLY A 42 -3.51 -17.85 -19.61
N SER A 43 -4.35 -17.53 -18.61
CA SER A 43 -4.51 -18.41 -17.46
C SER A 43 -5.96 -18.61 -16.96
N LYS A 44 -6.28 -19.85 -16.58
CA LYS A 44 -7.55 -20.24 -15.94
C LYS A 44 -7.46 -20.02 -14.42
N TRP A 45 -7.39 -18.79 -13.93
CA TRP A 45 -7.30 -18.57 -12.46
C TRP A 45 -8.57 -17.96 -11.86
N PRO A 46 -9.23 -18.68 -10.95
CA PRO A 46 -10.10 -18.10 -9.96
C PRO A 46 -9.39 -18.12 -8.60
N ARG A 47 -8.89 -16.97 -8.15
CA ARG A 47 -8.72 -16.65 -6.71
C ARG A 47 -7.86 -17.58 -5.83
N SER A 48 -7.01 -18.43 -6.38
CA SER A 48 -6.23 -19.36 -5.56
C SER A 48 -4.87 -18.78 -5.17
N ILE A 49 -4.36 -19.22 -4.02
CA ILE A 49 -3.02 -18.86 -3.53
C ILE A 49 -1.90 -19.26 -4.52
N GLY A 50 -2.14 -20.28 -5.35
CA GLY A 50 -1.23 -20.68 -6.42
C GLY A 50 -1.00 -19.55 -7.43
N ALA A 51 -2.07 -18.82 -7.80
CA ALA A 51 -1.98 -17.69 -8.71
C ALA A 51 -1.12 -16.57 -8.14
N TYR A 52 -1.27 -16.29 -6.84
CA TYR A 52 -0.44 -15.30 -6.16
C TYR A 52 1.04 -15.69 -6.15
N ASN A 53 1.35 -16.93 -5.78
CA ASN A 53 2.74 -17.40 -5.73
C ASN A 53 3.41 -17.33 -7.10
N GLU A 54 2.71 -17.73 -8.17
CA GLU A 54 3.22 -17.63 -9.52
C GLU A 54 3.47 -16.17 -9.93
N MET A 55 2.50 -15.29 -9.66
CA MET A 55 2.63 -13.85 -9.90
C MET A 55 3.82 -13.26 -9.15
N TYR A 56 3.98 -13.60 -7.88
CA TYR A 56 5.08 -13.17 -7.04
C TYR A 56 6.43 -13.60 -7.62
N TRP A 57 6.58 -14.86 -8.03
CA TRP A 57 7.81 -15.36 -8.65
C TRP A 57 8.13 -14.64 -9.96
N ARG A 58 7.12 -14.42 -10.82
CA ARG A 58 7.30 -13.68 -12.07
C ARG A 58 7.72 -12.23 -11.82
N ALA A 59 7.06 -11.54 -10.89
CA ALA A 59 7.42 -10.19 -10.47
C ALA A 59 8.86 -10.15 -9.92
N LYS A 60 9.23 -11.10 -9.05
CA LYS A 60 10.58 -11.22 -8.50
C LYS A 60 11.64 -11.35 -9.58
N CYS A 61 11.42 -12.19 -10.58
CA CYS A 61 12.35 -12.39 -11.68
C CYS A 61 12.46 -11.16 -12.59
N ARG A 62 11.33 -10.56 -12.98
CA ARG A 62 11.32 -9.41 -13.91
C ARG A 62 11.79 -8.10 -13.28
N LEU A 63 11.56 -7.94 -11.97
CA LEU A 63 12.00 -6.77 -11.20
C LEU A 63 13.33 -7.00 -10.49
N ALA A 64 14.06 -8.07 -10.81
CA ALA A 64 15.35 -8.37 -10.20
C ALA A 64 16.37 -7.23 -10.41
N ASP A 65 16.39 -6.67 -11.63
CA ASP A 65 17.29 -5.58 -12.02
C ASP A 65 16.64 -4.19 -11.93
N PHE A 66 15.39 -4.12 -11.46
CA PHE A 66 14.65 -2.88 -11.33
C PHE A 66 14.57 -2.44 -9.87
N GLU A 67 15.29 -1.38 -9.55
CA GLU A 67 15.21 -0.73 -8.24
C GLU A 67 13.99 0.18 -8.18
N TYR A 68 13.19 0.00 -7.13
CA TYR A 68 12.13 0.92 -6.74
C TYR A 68 12.05 0.93 -5.22
N ASP A 69 11.52 2.02 -4.67
CA ASP A 69 11.37 2.22 -3.24
C ASP A 69 9.89 2.41 -2.82
N ALA A 70 9.68 2.77 -1.55
CA ALA A 70 8.35 3.01 -1.01
C ALA A 70 7.65 4.22 -1.66
N ASN A 71 8.39 5.25 -2.05
CA ASN A 71 7.83 6.43 -2.70
C ASN A 71 7.38 6.10 -4.13
N ASP A 72 8.14 5.30 -4.86
CA ASP A 72 7.74 4.81 -6.19
C ASP A 72 6.45 3.98 -6.11
N LEU A 73 6.33 3.10 -5.10
CA LEU A 73 5.11 2.33 -4.86
C LEU A 73 3.93 3.27 -4.53
N THR A 74 4.12 4.27 -3.66
CA THR A 74 3.07 5.25 -3.35
C THR A 74 2.61 6.02 -4.57
N ILE A 75 3.53 6.46 -5.44
CA ILE A 75 3.19 7.11 -6.70
C ILE A 75 2.40 6.15 -7.60
N PHE A 76 2.85 4.90 -7.73
CA PHE A 76 2.14 3.89 -8.49
C PHE A 76 0.71 3.69 -7.97
N LEU A 77 0.53 3.56 -6.66
CA LEU A 77 -0.78 3.38 -6.04
C LEU A 77 -1.69 4.58 -6.29
N ASN A 78 -1.17 5.81 -6.11
CA ASN A 78 -1.92 7.04 -6.37
C ASN A 78 -2.39 7.15 -7.83
N ASN A 79 -1.57 6.70 -8.78
CA ASN A 79 -1.93 6.66 -10.19
C ASN A 79 -2.97 5.58 -10.53
N ASN A 80 -3.24 4.64 -9.61
CA ASN A 80 -4.21 3.56 -9.76
C ASN A 80 -5.43 3.72 -8.84
N LEU A 81 -5.52 4.79 -8.06
CA LEU A 81 -6.74 5.11 -7.30
C LEU A 81 -7.89 5.42 -8.25
N ASN A 82 -9.12 5.07 -7.85
CA ASN A 82 -10.33 5.21 -8.66
C ASN A 82 -10.24 4.55 -10.05
N ASN A 83 -9.43 3.49 -10.19
CA ASN A 83 -9.36 2.75 -11.44
C ASN A 83 -10.72 2.17 -11.81
N ASP A 84 -10.97 2.05 -13.11
CA ASP A 84 -12.23 1.57 -13.68
C ASP A 84 -12.24 0.05 -13.92
N TYR A 85 -11.21 -0.67 -13.45
CA TYR A 85 -11.13 -2.11 -13.56
C TYR A 85 -12.35 -2.80 -12.94
N LYS A 86 -12.65 -4.00 -13.45
CA LYS A 86 -13.77 -4.82 -12.99
C LYS A 86 -13.38 -6.29 -12.85
N GLY A 87 -13.95 -6.94 -11.84
CA GLY A 87 -13.89 -8.39 -11.69
C GLY A 87 -12.46 -8.88 -11.48
N ASN A 88 -11.96 -9.72 -12.38
CA ASN A 88 -10.62 -10.30 -12.24
C ASN A 88 -9.50 -9.26 -12.33
N GLN A 89 -9.71 -8.15 -13.05
CA GLN A 89 -8.69 -7.11 -13.19
C GLN A 89 -8.39 -6.42 -11.86
N GLU A 90 -9.42 -6.13 -11.04
CA GLU A 90 -9.24 -5.52 -9.72
C GLU A 90 -8.47 -6.48 -8.79
N ILE A 91 -8.79 -7.77 -8.83
CA ILE A 91 -8.09 -8.80 -8.05
C ILE A 91 -6.63 -8.93 -8.47
N LEU A 92 -6.35 -8.93 -9.78
CA LEU A 92 -4.99 -9.03 -10.31
C LEU A 92 -4.17 -7.79 -9.95
N LEU A 93 -4.74 -6.59 -10.07
CA LEU A 93 -4.09 -5.36 -9.61
C LEU A 93 -3.79 -5.43 -8.11
N GLY A 94 -4.76 -5.91 -7.32
CA GLY A 94 -4.60 -6.13 -5.89
C GLY A 94 -3.43 -7.06 -5.55
N ASN A 95 -3.39 -8.24 -6.18
CA ASN A 95 -2.28 -9.19 -6.02
C ASN A 95 -0.94 -8.61 -6.47
N PHE A 96 -0.95 -7.84 -7.56
CA PHE A 96 0.25 -7.20 -8.08
C PHE A 96 0.81 -6.19 -7.08
N THR A 97 -0.03 -5.33 -6.50
CA THR A 97 0.38 -4.40 -5.44
C THR A 97 0.96 -5.12 -4.22
N SER A 98 0.41 -6.28 -3.83
CA SER A 98 0.98 -7.13 -2.78
C SER A 98 2.35 -7.68 -3.16
N CYS A 99 2.55 -8.10 -4.40
CA CYS A 99 3.86 -8.59 -4.86
C CYS A 99 4.91 -7.48 -4.78
N LEU A 100 4.55 -6.25 -5.19
CA LEU A 100 5.44 -5.11 -5.09
C LEU A 100 5.81 -4.81 -3.63
N LEU A 101 4.83 -4.86 -2.72
CA LEU A 101 5.06 -4.62 -1.30
C LEU A 101 5.92 -5.73 -0.66
N ASP A 102 5.62 -6.99 -0.94
CA ASP A 102 6.39 -8.15 -0.47
C ASP A 102 7.85 -8.10 -0.93
N LEU A 103 8.11 -7.70 -2.17
CA LEU A 103 9.48 -7.54 -2.70
C LEU A 103 10.23 -6.39 -2.02
N LEU A 104 9.58 -5.26 -1.74
CA LEU A 104 10.17 -4.20 -0.94
C LEU A 104 10.50 -4.67 0.46
N THR A 105 9.58 -5.39 1.12
CA THR A 105 9.81 -5.97 2.44
C THR A 105 11.05 -6.87 2.44
N GLU A 106 11.20 -7.75 1.46
CA GLU A 106 12.38 -8.62 1.35
C GLU A 106 13.68 -7.82 1.20
N ARG A 107 13.68 -6.77 0.36
CA ARG A 107 14.85 -5.91 0.17
C ARG A 107 15.21 -5.16 1.45
N THR A 108 14.24 -4.65 2.19
CA THR A 108 14.47 -3.98 3.48
C THR A 108 15.01 -4.96 4.53
N ARG A 109 14.41 -6.15 4.64
CA ARG A 109 14.89 -7.19 5.55
C ARG A 109 16.29 -7.70 5.19
N ALA A 110 16.64 -7.76 3.91
CA ALA A 110 17.99 -8.11 3.47
C ALA A 110 19.06 -7.11 3.94
N LYS A 111 18.67 -5.88 4.27
CA LYS A 111 19.54 -4.85 4.89
C LYS A 111 19.58 -4.95 6.42
N GLY A 112 18.86 -5.89 7.01
CA GLY A 112 18.72 -6.03 8.47
C GLY A 112 17.71 -5.05 9.09
N GLU A 113 16.86 -4.42 8.27
CA GLU A 113 15.88 -3.44 8.70
C GLU A 113 14.47 -4.04 8.75
N LYS A 114 13.61 -3.52 9.64
CA LYS A 114 12.17 -3.81 9.64
C LYS A 114 11.47 -2.99 8.57
N SER A 115 10.55 -3.59 7.83
CA SER A 115 9.78 -2.90 6.78
C SER A 115 8.58 -2.15 7.38
N PHE A 116 8.51 -0.86 7.14
CA PHE A 116 7.36 -0.04 7.54
C PHE A 116 6.84 0.73 6.33
N PHE A 117 5.54 0.61 6.06
CA PHE A 117 4.90 1.31 4.96
C PHE A 117 3.64 2.03 5.43
N HIS A 118 3.40 3.20 4.86
CA HIS A 118 2.21 3.99 5.09
C HIS A 118 1.64 4.43 3.74
N PHE A 119 0.33 4.22 3.58
CA PHE A 119 -0.39 4.63 2.39
C PHE A 119 -1.69 5.33 2.80
N ASN A 120 -1.86 6.57 2.36
CA ASN A 120 -3.11 7.31 2.53
C ASN A 120 -3.82 7.42 1.17
N GLY A 121 -5.04 6.91 1.09
CA GLY A 121 -5.86 6.87 -0.12
C GLY A 121 -6.64 8.15 -0.40
N GLY A 122 -6.67 9.13 0.51
CA GLY A 122 -7.37 10.40 0.30
C GLY A 122 -8.88 10.25 0.05
N ASN A 123 -9.52 9.28 0.70
CA ASN A 123 -10.91 8.86 0.50
C ASN A 123 -11.24 8.39 -0.92
N GLN A 124 -10.24 7.89 -1.64
CA GLN A 124 -10.42 7.35 -2.99
C GLN A 124 -10.61 5.84 -2.98
N THR A 125 -11.13 5.32 -4.09
CA THR A 125 -11.46 3.90 -4.19
C THR A 125 -10.28 3.04 -4.65
N PHE A 126 -10.07 1.89 -3.99
CA PHE A 126 -9.11 0.86 -4.42
C PHE A 126 -9.56 -0.51 -3.91
N ASN A 127 -10.25 -1.27 -4.77
CA ASN A 127 -10.69 -2.62 -4.44
C ASN A 127 -9.51 -3.60 -4.47
N TYR A 128 -9.48 -4.54 -3.53
CA TYR A 128 -8.40 -5.53 -3.40
C TYR A 128 -6.99 -4.93 -3.20
N LEU A 129 -6.87 -3.68 -2.76
CA LEU A 129 -5.56 -3.09 -2.46
C LEU A 129 -4.77 -4.01 -1.52
N PHE A 130 -3.56 -4.41 -1.91
CA PHE A 130 -2.74 -5.37 -1.16
C PHE A 130 -3.44 -6.71 -0.85
N ASN A 131 -4.13 -7.28 -1.83
CA ASN A 131 -4.75 -8.60 -1.71
C ASN A 131 -3.73 -9.75 -1.79
N ASN A 132 -3.93 -10.77 -0.95
CA ASN A 132 -2.98 -11.87 -0.71
C ASN A 132 -1.61 -11.40 -0.20
N LEU A 133 -1.57 -10.35 0.63
CA LEU A 133 -0.32 -9.90 1.24
C LEU A 133 0.27 -10.99 2.14
N SER A 134 1.58 -11.20 2.04
CA SER A 134 2.23 -12.32 2.72
C SER A 134 3.45 -11.88 3.54
N LYS A 135 4.28 -10.96 3.04
CA LYS A 135 5.54 -10.56 3.69
C LYS A 135 5.50 -9.09 4.09
N LEU A 136 5.31 -8.86 5.38
CA LEU A 136 5.27 -7.51 5.93
C LEU A 136 5.55 -7.53 7.43
N ASP A 137 6.27 -6.52 7.92
CA ASP A 137 6.32 -6.21 9.35
C ASP A 137 5.18 -5.25 9.74
N VAL A 138 5.15 -4.03 9.15
CA VAL A 138 4.13 -3.02 9.43
C VAL A 138 3.60 -2.33 8.17
N LEU A 139 2.28 -2.25 8.05
CA LEU A 139 1.57 -1.47 7.04
C LEU A 139 0.41 -0.70 7.68
N VAL A 140 0.38 0.60 7.43
CA VAL A 140 -0.72 1.49 7.77
C VAL A 140 -1.40 1.94 6.47
N VAL A 141 -2.69 1.66 6.33
CA VAL A 141 -3.52 2.13 5.22
C VAL A 141 -4.63 3.01 5.77
N GLU A 142 -4.74 4.24 5.27
CA GLU A 142 -5.71 5.23 5.74
C GLU A 142 -6.54 5.75 4.58
N ASP A 143 -7.79 6.12 4.85
CA ASP A 143 -8.66 6.83 3.91
C ASP A 143 -8.77 6.14 2.54
N VAL A 144 -8.79 4.81 2.50
CA VAL A 144 -9.05 4.02 1.29
C VAL A 144 -10.47 3.46 1.37
N ILE A 145 -11.24 3.63 0.30
CA ILE A 145 -12.58 3.05 0.17
C ILE A 145 -12.48 1.80 -0.71
N GLY A 146 -12.88 0.63 -0.21
CA GLY A 146 -12.85 -0.56 -1.05
C GLY A 146 -13.31 -1.81 -0.33
N TYR A 147 -13.33 -2.92 -1.05
CA TYR A 147 -13.54 -4.24 -0.48
C TYR A 147 -12.28 -5.10 -0.61
N TYR A 148 -12.03 -5.96 0.37
CA TYR A 148 -10.79 -6.77 0.50
C TYR A 148 -9.48 -5.96 0.48
N VAL A 149 -9.49 -4.75 1.04
CA VAL A 149 -8.27 -3.98 1.31
C VAL A 149 -7.43 -4.74 2.35
N CYS A 150 -6.15 -4.91 2.05
CA CYS A 150 -5.16 -5.64 2.84
C CYS A 150 -5.58 -7.06 3.21
N ASN A 151 -6.29 -7.74 2.32
CA ASN A 151 -6.72 -9.11 2.56
C ASN A 151 -5.48 -10.04 2.59
N PRO A 152 -5.16 -10.69 3.72
CA PRO A 152 -3.99 -11.54 3.83
C PRO A 152 -4.08 -12.74 2.88
N ALA A 153 -2.93 -13.23 2.42
CA ALA A 153 -2.88 -14.57 1.85
C ALA A 153 -3.31 -15.53 2.96
N MET A 154 -4.36 -16.34 2.75
CA MET A 154 -4.74 -17.36 3.73
C MET A 154 -3.62 -18.39 3.80
N PRO A 155 -2.79 -18.40 4.85
CA PRO A 155 -1.72 -19.38 4.93
C PRO A 155 -2.35 -20.69 5.36
N ASP A 156 -1.80 -21.79 4.87
CA ASP A 156 -1.87 -23.04 5.61
C ASP A 156 -1.43 -22.74 7.06
N ALA A 157 -2.20 -23.16 8.05
CA ALA A 157 -2.13 -22.65 9.42
C ALA A 157 -0.73 -22.81 10.06
N GLN A 158 0.13 -23.65 9.49
CA GLN A 158 1.51 -23.88 9.91
C GLN A 158 2.52 -22.79 9.52
N LEU A 159 2.30 -22.00 8.47
CA LEU A 159 3.26 -20.97 8.03
C LEU A 159 3.22 -19.68 8.89
N ARG A 160 2.29 -19.58 9.84
CA ARG A 160 2.09 -18.38 10.66
C ARG A 160 3.04 -18.22 11.86
N LYS A 161 3.90 -19.19 12.16
CA LYS A 161 4.65 -19.17 13.43
C LYS A 161 5.69 -18.05 13.52
N ASP A 162 6.18 -17.55 12.39
CA ASP A 162 7.27 -16.56 12.37
C ASP A 162 6.87 -15.22 11.74
N TRP A 163 5.60 -15.06 11.32
CA TRP A 163 5.16 -13.90 10.54
C TRP A 163 4.20 -13.03 11.35
N TYR A 164 4.70 -11.92 11.89
CA TYR A 164 3.90 -10.87 12.51
C TYR A 164 3.52 -9.85 11.44
N MET A 165 2.38 -10.06 10.78
CA MET A 165 1.82 -9.04 9.90
C MET A 165 0.93 -8.11 10.73
N MET A 166 1.35 -6.87 10.91
CA MET A 166 0.50 -5.81 11.43
C MET A 166 -0.02 -4.97 10.27
N CYS A 167 -1.28 -5.21 9.89
CA CYS A 167 -1.99 -4.33 8.97
C CYS A 167 -3.04 -3.55 9.73
N LEU A 168 -3.04 -2.24 9.54
CA LEU A 168 -3.95 -1.32 10.18
C LEU A 168 -4.67 -0.52 9.10
N VAL A 169 -5.98 -0.71 9.01
CA VAL A 169 -6.84 0.02 8.08
C VAL A 169 -7.66 1.03 8.87
N VAL A 170 -7.49 2.31 8.56
CA VAL A 170 -8.14 3.43 9.25
C VAL A 170 -9.13 4.09 8.30
N GLY A 171 -10.38 4.27 8.73
CA GLY A 171 -11.38 5.03 7.97
C GLY A 171 -12.08 4.26 6.85
N ASP A 172 -11.99 2.93 6.81
CA ASP A 172 -12.70 2.14 5.79
C ASP A 172 -14.23 2.23 5.98
N SER A 173 -14.92 2.66 4.93
CA SER A 173 -16.40 2.68 4.85
C SER A 173 -16.97 1.42 4.17
N GLY A 174 -16.09 0.54 3.67
CA GLY A 174 -16.41 -0.73 3.04
C GLY A 174 -16.56 -1.90 4.03
N LYS A 175 -17.13 -3.00 3.56
CA LYS A 175 -17.17 -4.27 4.30
C LYS A 175 -15.79 -4.94 4.22
N SER A 176 -14.80 -4.45 4.95
CA SER A 176 -13.52 -5.15 5.12
C SER A 176 -13.71 -6.40 5.99
N ASN A 177 -13.35 -7.56 5.45
CA ASN A 177 -13.20 -8.80 6.21
C ASN A 177 -11.83 -8.80 6.92
N MET A 178 -11.52 -7.79 7.74
CA MET A 178 -10.28 -7.83 8.50
C MET A 178 -10.39 -8.78 9.68
N SER A 179 -9.58 -9.84 9.66
CA SER A 179 -9.26 -10.61 10.85
C SER A 179 -8.17 -9.88 11.62
N PHE A 180 -8.53 -9.21 12.71
CA PHE A 180 -7.56 -8.90 13.75
C PHE A 180 -7.09 -10.23 14.34
N ASN A 181 -5.85 -10.64 14.08
CA ASN A 181 -5.22 -11.70 14.86
C ASN A 181 -4.67 -11.11 16.17
N SER A 182 -5.49 -10.38 16.91
CA SER A 182 -5.24 -10.10 18.31
C SER A 182 -6.11 -11.05 19.11
N ASN A 183 -5.49 -12.00 19.79
CA ASN A 183 -6.18 -12.86 20.77
C ASN A 183 -6.74 -12.07 21.98
N LYS A 184 -6.79 -10.72 21.95
CA LYS A 184 -7.31 -9.88 23.03
C LYS A 184 -7.85 -8.53 22.50
N LYS A 185 -9.11 -8.26 22.85
CA LYS A 185 -9.84 -6.98 23.03
C LYS A 185 -9.85 -5.95 21.89
N GLU A 186 -11.05 -5.45 21.62
CA GLU A 186 -11.34 -4.23 20.87
C GLU A 186 -10.55 -3.04 21.45
N HIS A 187 -9.60 -2.50 20.69
CA HIS A 187 -8.91 -1.26 21.04
C HIS A 187 -9.74 -0.08 20.54
N LYS A 188 -10.10 0.84 21.46
CA LYS A 188 -11.03 1.96 21.23
C LYS A 188 -10.45 3.08 20.36
N SER A 189 -9.13 3.12 20.19
CA SER A 189 -8.42 4.03 19.29
C SER A 189 -7.15 3.38 18.74
N ILE A 190 -6.67 3.87 17.59
CA ILE A 190 -5.40 3.45 16.99
C ILE A 190 -4.22 3.62 17.97
N LEU A 191 -4.29 4.71 18.74
CA LEU A 191 -3.32 5.06 19.78
C LEU A 191 -3.32 4.03 20.91
N ASP A 192 -4.50 3.53 21.32
CA ASP A 192 -4.61 2.50 22.35
C ASP A 192 -4.03 1.16 21.90
N TYR A 193 -4.07 0.87 20.61
CA TYR A 193 -3.40 -0.30 20.04
C TYR A 193 -1.89 -0.10 20.04
N PHE A 194 -1.39 1.04 19.54
CA PHE A 194 0.04 1.39 19.56
C PHE A 194 0.62 1.44 20.98
N ASN A 195 -0.16 1.88 21.96
CA ASN A 195 0.22 1.87 23.37
C ASN A 195 0.29 0.46 23.97
N ALA A 196 -0.33 -0.54 23.32
CA ALA A 196 -0.38 -1.93 23.80
C ALA A 196 0.61 -2.88 23.09
N ILE A 197 1.15 -2.50 21.93
CA ILE A 197 2.27 -3.18 21.26
C ILE A 197 3.61 -2.61 21.73
N GLU A 198 4.72 -3.31 21.43
CA GLU A 198 6.08 -2.94 21.89
C GLU A 198 6.39 -1.46 21.65
N SER A 199 7.11 -0.84 22.61
CA SER A 199 7.48 0.59 22.62
C SER A 199 8.04 1.09 21.29
N ASP A 200 8.75 0.22 20.59
CA ASP A 200 9.46 0.54 19.37
C ASP A 200 8.48 0.97 18.27
N TYR A 201 7.35 0.26 18.11
CA TYR A 201 6.37 0.59 17.05
C TYR A 201 5.67 1.92 17.27
N LYS A 202 5.47 2.30 18.54
CA LYS A 202 4.87 3.60 18.89
C LYS A 202 5.79 4.75 18.49
N GLU A 203 7.08 4.65 18.80
CA GLU A 203 8.04 5.71 18.43
C GLU A 203 8.13 5.89 16.91
N TYR A 204 8.11 4.78 16.15
CA TYR A 204 8.09 4.84 14.69
C TYR A 204 6.84 5.51 14.12
N TYR A 205 5.65 5.17 14.63
CA TYR A 205 4.40 5.80 14.19
C TYR A 205 4.40 7.31 14.44
N LEU A 206 4.80 7.73 15.64
CA LEU A 206 4.85 9.14 16.03
C LEU A 206 5.85 9.98 15.21
N ARG A 207 6.90 9.36 14.66
CA ARG A 207 7.84 10.03 13.74
C ARG A 207 7.26 10.27 12.34
N MET A 208 6.35 9.40 11.89
CA MET A 208 5.83 9.39 10.52
C MET A 208 4.52 10.16 10.38
N VAL A 209 3.69 10.15 11.43
CA VAL A 209 2.42 10.88 11.46
C VAL A 209 2.45 11.89 12.63
N PRO A 210 3.25 12.97 12.51
CA PRO A 210 3.42 13.92 13.60
C PRO A 210 2.10 14.59 14.02
N ASP A 211 1.12 14.64 13.12
CA ASP A 211 -0.17 15.31 13.30
C ASP A 211 -1.17 14.52 14.17
N VAL A 212 -0.83 13.30 14.63
CA VAL A 212 -1.74 12.45 15.44
C VAL A 212 -1.57 12.68 16.96
N VAL A 213 -0.67 13.58 17.38
CA VAL A 213 -0.32 13.78 18.80
C VAL A 213 -1.04 14.97 19.47
N GLU A 214 -1.91 15.68 18.75
CA GLU A 214 -2.71 16.78 19.31
C GLU A 214 -4.18 16.41 19.59
#